data_AF-A0A662S9Z3-F1
#
_entry.id   AF-A0A662S9Z3-F1
#
_cell.length_a   1.000
_cell.length_b   1.000
_cell.length_c   1.000
_cell.angle_alpha   90.00
_cell.angle_beta   90.00
_cell.angle_gamma   90.00
#
_symmetry.space_group_name_H-M   'P 1'
#
loop_
_entity.id
_entity.type
_entity.pdbx_description
1 polymer ?
#
loop_
_entity_poly.entity_id
_entity_poly.type
_entity_poly.pdbx_seq_one_letter_code
_entity_poly.pdbx_strand_id
1 'polypeptide(L)'
;MSQSEPSTSNKQKVQQKVQQILTREEKVLFIAVQNSPLSINLSPDSVVLTNRRFIIYRPKLLGGASFEDYIWRDLQDARLKEGMMRSTLTFKTVKGKVLHIIDLPKEEARRAYAIAQEMEEKVLEERRQRQIEEKRAAAGGVIL
;
A
#
# COMPACT_ATOMS: atom_id res chain seq x y z
N MET A 1 2.61 10.35 33.66
CA MET A 1 1.93 9.11 33.22
C MET A 1 1.58 9.29 31.75
N SER A 2 2.23 8.52 30.88
CA SER A 2 2.24 8.71 29.43
C SER A 2 0.85 8.44 28.85
N GLN A 3 0.26 9.45 28.20
CA GLN A 3 -0.95 9.29 27.39
C GLN A 3 -0.57 8.42 26.19
N SER A 4 -1.14 7.22 26.09
CA SER A 4 -0.96 6.36 24.92
C SER A 4 -1.64 7.00 23.71
N GLU A 5 -0.85 7.37 22.70
CA GLU A 5 -1.33 8.02 21.48
C GLU A 5 -2.38 7.15 20.75
N PRO A 6 -3.55 7.71 20.37
CA PRO A 6 -4.62 6.95 19.69
C PRO A 6 -4.20 6.36 18.33
N SER A 7 -3.14 6.90 17.70
CA SER A 7 -2.57 6.43 16.44
C SER A 7 -1.99 5.00 16.51
N THR A 8 -1.35 4.65 17.64
CA THR A 8 -0.68 3.35 17.82
C THR A 8 -1.69 2.21 17.96
N SER A 9 -2.81 2.45 18.64
CA SER A 9 -3.89 1.47 18.79
C SER A 9 -4.54 1.11 17.45
N ASN A 10 -4.74 2.09 16.57
CA ASN A 10 -5.38 1.85 15.27
C ASN A 10 -4.48 1.04 14.33
N LYS A 11 -3.17 1.32 14.30
CA LYS A 11 -2.20 0.52 13.53
C LYS A 11 -2.21 -0.95 13.93
N GLN A 12 -2.24 -1.23 15.24
CA GLN A 12 -2.29 -2.60 15.76
C GLN A 12 -3.57 -3.33 15.34
N LYS A 13 -4.73 -2.67 15.41
CA LYS A 13 -6.02 -3.26 14.95
C LYS A 13 -6.02 -3.57 13.46
N VAL A 14 -5.50 -2.64 12.64
CA VAL A 14 -5.35 -2.85 11.19
C VAL A 14 -4.40 -4.02 10.93
N GLN A 15 -3.26 -4.07 11.62
CA GLN A 15 -2.28 -5.14 11.50
C GLN A 15 -2.88 -6.51 11.81
N GLN A 16 -3.61 -6.65 12.91
CA GLN A 16 -4.27 -7.91 13.29
C GLN A 16 -5.29 -8.39 12.25
N LYS A 17 -6.05 -7.47 11.66
CA LYS A 17 -7.01 -7.79 10.60
C LYS A 17 -6.31 -8.19 9.31
N VAL A 18 -5.27 -7.44 8.91
CA VAL A 18 -4.55 -7.72 7.67
C VAL A 18 -3.78 -9.02 7.75
N GLN A 19 -3.18 -9.37 8.89
CA GLN A 19 -2.48 -10.65 9.09
C GLN A 19 -3.33 -11.88 8.71
N GLN A 20 -4.65 -11.81 8.90
CA GLN A 20 -5.56 -12.92 8.59
C GLN A 20 -5.80 -13.12 7.08
N ILE A 21 -5.47 -12.12 6.25
CA ILE A 21 -5.66 -12.15 4.80
C ILE A 21 -4.34 -12.18 4.02
N LEU A 22 -3.19 -12.20 4.72
CA LEU A 22 -1.89 -12.31 4.09
C LEU A 22 -1.71 -13.71 3.49
N THR A 23 -1.15 -13.75 2.29
CA THR A 23 -0.75 -14.99 1.64
C THR A 23 0.57 -15.51 2.23
N ARG A 24 0.92 -16.78 1.99
CA ARG A 24 2.18 -17.36 2.47
C ARG A 24 3.37 -16.50 2.02
N GLU A 25 4.28 -16.18 2.93
CA GLU A 25 5.47 -15.33 2.71
C GLU A 25 5.17 -13.84 2.39
N GLU A 26 3.90 -13.43 2.45
CA GLU A 26 3.54 -12.01 2.36
C GLU A 26 3.83 -11.32 3.69
N LYS A 27 4.59 -10.23 3.65
CA LYS A 27 5.03 -9.46 4.82
C LYS A 27 4.52 -8.03 4.69
N VAL A 28 3.95 -7.50 5.77
CA VAL A 28 3.63 -6.08 5.89
C VAL A 28 4.94 -5.30 6.00
N LEU A 29 5.14 -4.36 5.09
CA LEU A 29 6.27 -3.43 5.09
C LEU A 29 5.94 -2.17 5.89
N PHE A 30 4.72 -1.65 5.73
CA PHE A 30 4.28 -0.43 6.39
C PHE A 30 2.77 -0.30 6.44
N ILE A 31 2.27 0.42 7.45
CA ILE A 31 0.85 0.76 7.62
C ILE A 31 0.79 2.28 7.84
N ALA A 32 0.12 2.98 6.93
CA ALA A 32 -0.20 4.39 7.07
C ALA A 32 -1.68 4.53 7.45
N VAL A 33 -1.97 5.23 8.55
CA VAL A 33 -3.32 5.37 9.08
C VAL A 33 -3.75 6.82 9.03
N GLN A 34 -4.96 7.06 8.56
CA GLN A 34 -5.56 8.39 8.60
C GLN A 34 -5.61 8.90 10.04
N ASN A 35 -5.11 10.13 10.25
CA ASN A 35 -5.20 10.79 11.54
C ASN A 35 -6.05 12.05 11.39
N SER A 36 -7.36 11.88 11.56
CA SER A 36 -8.31 12.98 11.62
C SER A 36 -8.64 13.31 13.07
N PRO A 37 -7.97 14.33 13.69
CA PRO A 37 -8.27 14.80 15.05
C PRO A 37 -9.71 15.22 15.31
N LEU A 38 -10.52 15.43 14.26
CA LEU A 38 -11.92 15.85 14.35
C LEU A 38 -12.93 14.71 14.15
N SER A 39 -12.47 13.50 13.83
CA SER A 39 -13.37 12.39 13.57
C SER A 39 -13.53 11.51 14.81
N ILE A 40 -14.78 11.31 15.26
CA ILE A 40 -15.19 10.25 16.21
C ILE A 40 -15.04 8.85 15.57
N ASN A 41 -14.51 8.74 14.34
CA ASN A 41 -14.28 7.47 13.67
C ASN A 41 -13.29 6.62 14.47
N LEU A 42 -13.84 5.66 15.21
CA LEU A 42 -13.09 4.63 15.96
C LEU A 42 -12.24 3.74 15.05
N SER A 43 -12.35 3.88 13.73
CA SER A 43 -11.56 3.15 12.75
C SER A 43 -11.30 4.07 11.55
N PRO A 44 -10.08 4.58 11.37
CA PRO A 44 -9.73 5.42 10.22
C PRO A 44 -9.48 4.57 8.97
N ASP A 45 -9.60 5.20 7.79
CA ASP A 45 -9.07 4.61 6.57
C ASP A 45 -7.56 4.41 6.71
N SER A 46 -7.04 3.32 6.14
CA SER A 46 -5.61 3.06 6.15
C SER A 46 -5.15 2.39 4.86
N VAL A 47 -3.87 2.59 4.56
CA VAL A 47 -3.17 1.86 3.51
C VAL A 47 -2.13 0.96 4.14
N VAL A 48 -2.15 -0.30 3.74
CA VAL A 48 -1.16 -1.30 4.14
C VAL A 48 -0.34 -1.69 2.93
N LEU A 49 0.97 -1.53 3.04
CA LEU A 49 1.92 -1.85 2.00
C LEU A 49 2.60 -3.17 2.36
N THR A 50 2.53 -4.15 1.47
CA THR A 50 3.19 -5.46 1.62
C THR A 50 4.25 -5.64 0.54
N ASN A 51 5.08 -6.67 0.69
CA ASN A 51 6.02 -7.08 -0.36
C ASN A 51 5.34 -7.61 -1.64
N ARG A 52 4.00 -7.74 -1.69
CA ARG A 52 3.25 -8.27 -2.85
C ARG A 52 2.23 -7.29 -3.43
N ARG A 53 1.59 -6.50 -2.58
CA ARG A 53 0.46 -5.62 -2.95
C ARG A 53 0.34 -4.45 -1.98
N PHE A 54 -0.45 -3.47 -2.37
CA PHE A 54 -0.99 -2.48 -1.44
C PHE A 54 -2.48 -2.77 -1.18
N ILE A 55 -2.91 -2.57 0.06
CA ILE A 55 -4.26 -2.88 0.55
C ILE A 55 -4.85 -1.60 1.12
N ILE A 56 -5.99 -1.18 0.60
CA ILE A 56 -6.79 -0.10 1.14
C ILE A 56 -7.82 -0.70 2.10
N TYR A 57 -7.67 -0.38 3.39
CA TYR A 57 -8.60 -0.79 4.43
C TYR A 57 -9.57 0.36 4.74
N ARG A 58 -10.86 0.15 4.47
CA ARG A 58 -11.93 1.10 4.83
C ARG A 58 -12.94 0.45 5.77
N PRO A 59 -12.94 0.80 7.06
CA PRO A 59 -13.93 0.34 8.02
C PRO A 59 -15.30 0.98 7.75
N LYS A 60 -16.40 0.26 8.04
CA LYS A 60 -17.78 0.77 7.89
C LYS A 60 -18.39 1.12 9.25
N LEU A 61 -19.17 2.21 9.31
CA LEU A 61 -19.79 2.71 10.55
C LEU A 61 -20.72 1.70 11.25
N LEU A 62 -21.43 0.86 10.49
CA LEU A 62 -22.41 -0.11 11.01
C LEU A 62 -21.80 -1.52 11.23
N GLY A 63 -20.48 -1.60 11.39
CA GLY A 63 -19.75 -2.85 11.45
C GLY A 63 -19.32 -3.36 10.08
N GLY A 64 -18.27 -4.18 10.08
CA GLY A 64 -17.60 -4.65 8.87
C GLY A 64 -16.50 -3.72 8.35
N ALA A 65 -15.78 -4.18 7.34
CA ALA A 65 -14.74 -3.43 6.66
C ALA A 65 -14.63 -3.91 5.20
N SER A 66 -14.20 -3.03 4.31
CA SER A 66 -13.76 -3.42 2.98
C SER A 66 -12.24 -3.43 2.91
N PHE A 67 -11.71 -4.50 2.32
CA PHE A 67 -10.32 -4.61 1.91
C PHE A 67 -10.32 -4.53 0.39
N GLU A 68 -9.57 -3.57 -0.13
CA GLU A 68 -9.44 -3.36 -1.55
C GLU A 68 -7.95 -3.35 -1.90
N ASP A 69 -7.48 -4.39 -2.57
CA ASP A 69 -6.06 -4.60 -2.81
C ASP A 69 -5.67 -4.70 -4.28
N TYR A 70 -4.41 -4.35 -4.55
CA TYR A 70 -3.82 -4.35 -5.89
C TYR A 70 -2.37 -4.79 -5.81
N ILE A 71 -2.01 -5.76 -6.65
CA ILE A 71 -0.62 -6.15 -6.83
C ILE A 71 0.19 -4.97 -7.36
N TRP A 72 1.47 -4.89 -6.99
CA TRP A 72 2.32 -3.79 -7.44
C TRP A 72 2.43 -3.68 -8.96
N ARG A 73 2.25 -4.80 -9.68
CA ARG A 73 2.20 -4.82 -11.15
C ARG A 73 1.05 -4.00 -11.74
N ASP A 74 -0.04 -3.84 -10.98
CA ASP A 74 -1.23 -3.11 -11.38
C ASP A 74 -1.15 -1.62 -11.00
N LEU A 75 -0.08 -1.19 -10.31
CA LEU A 75 0.20 0.21 -10.07
C LEU A 75 0.65 0.86 -11.38
N GLN A 76 -0.04 1.93 -11.78
CA GLN A 76 0.36 2.79 -12.89
C GLN A 76 1.16 4.00 -12.40
N ASP A 77 0.74 4.61 -11.29
CA ASP A 77 1.33 5.84 -10.77
C ASP A 77 1.01 5.97 -9.27
N ALA A 78 1.98 6.42 -8.47
CA ALA A 78 1.79 6.82 -7.09
C ALA A 78 2.12 8.30 -6.94
N ARG A 79 1.30 9.07 -6.23
CA ARG A 79 1.53 10.51 -6.01
C ARG A 79 1.37 10.89 -4.55
N LEU A 80 2.30 11.68 -4.07
CA LEU A 80 2.23 12.34 -2.78
C LEU A 80 1.92 13.83 -2.97
N LYS A 81 0.84 14.31 -2.37
CA LYS A 81 0.53 15.74 -2.25
C LYS A 81 0.61 16.13 -0.79
N GLU A 82 1.57 16.98 -0.42
CA GLU A 82 1.69 17.51 0.93
C GLU A 82 0.98 18.86 1.05
N GLY A 83 0.09 18.97 2.03
CA GLY A 83 -0.47 20.23 2.48
C GLY A 83 0.28 20.79 3.69
N MET A 84 -0.20 21.91 4.24
CA MET A 84 0.44 22.55 5.39
C MET A 84 0.47 21.64 6.62
N MET A 85 -0.61 20.89 6.88
CA MET A 85 -0.74 20.01 8.05
C MET A 85 -0.82 18.52 7.73
N ARG A 86 -1.37 18.16 6.56
CA ARG A 86 -1.65 16.76 6.20
C ARG A 86 -1.28 16.47 4.76
N SER A 87 -1.14 15.19 4.46
CA SER A 87 -0.76 14.74 3.13
C SER A 87 -1.83 13.80 2.54
N THR A 88 -1.92 13.80 1.22
CA THR A 88 -2.74 12.87 0.44
C THR A 88 -1.82 11.97 -0.35
N LEU A 89 -1.99 10.66 -0.18
CA LEU A 89 -1.36 9.65 -1.01
C LEU A 89 -2.39 9.16 -2.04
N THR A 90 -1.99 9.13 -3.30
CA THR A 90 -2.86 8.70 -4.41
C THR A 90 -2.20 7.54 -5.14
N PHE A 91 -2.95 6.47 -5.38
CA PHE A 91 -2.56 5.36 -6.25
C PHE A 91 -3.48 5.32 -7.46
N LYS A 92 -2.89 5.27 -8.65
CA LYS A 92 -3.60 5.05 -9.90
C LYS A 92 -3.27 3.67 -10.42
N THR A 93 -4.28 2.88 -10.75
CA THR A 93 -4.10 1.54 -11.30
C THR A 93 -4.04 1.58 -12.82
N VAL A 94 -3.45 0.54 -13.43
CA VAL A 94 -3.41 0.36 -14.89
C VAL A 94 -4.82 0.33 -15.49
N LYS A 95 -5.81 -0.15 -14.73
CA LYS A 95 -7.23 -0.17 -15.13
C LYS A 95 -7.93 1.20 -14.98
N GLY A 96 -7.19 2.25 -14.65
CA GLY A 96 -7.71 3.62 -14.52
C GLY A 96 -8.37 3.95 -13.19
N LYS A 97 -8.37 3.03 -12.21
CA LYS A 97 -8.92 3.32 -10.88
C LYS A 97 -7.99 4.26 -10.12
N VAL A 98 -8.55 5.28 -9.48
CA VAL A 98 -7.81 6.21 -8.64
C VAL A 98 -8.24 6.04 -7.20
N LEU A 99 -7.26 5.82 -6.31
CA LEU A 99 -7.45 5.57 -4.89
C LEU A 99 -6.77 6.68 -4.13
N HIS A 100 -7.51 7.32 -3.22
CA HIS A 100 -6.99 8.40 -2.39
C HIS A 100 -7.00 7.98 -0.93
N ILE A 101 -5.91 8.27 -0.24
CA ILE A 101 -5.81 8.22 1.21
C ILE A 101 -5.42 9.61 1.67
N ILE A 102 -6.40 10.31 2.21
CA ILE A 102 -6.27 11.69 2.68
C ILE A 102 -5.92 11.72 4.16
N ASP A 103 -5.60 12.90 4.67
CA ASP A 103 -5.43 13.14 6.10
C ASP A 103 -4.35 12.28 6.77
N LEU A 104 -3.33 11.88 6.01
CA LEU A 104 -2.19 11.16 6.54
C LEU A 104 -1.24 12.14 7.25
N PRO A 105 -0.65 11.75 8.40
CA PRO A 105 0.52 12.43 8.94
C PRO A 105 1.62 12.49 7.88
N LYS A 106 2.32 13.62 7.79
CA LYS A 106 3.32 13.84 6.72
C LYS A 106 4.40 12.77 6.69
N GLU A 107 4.88 12.34 7.84
CA GLU A 107 5.91 11.29 7.94
C GLU A 107 5.39 9.95 7.44
N GLU A 108 4.15 9.59 7.78
CA GLU A 108 3.54 8.35 7.29
C GLU A 108 3.30 8.39 5.79
N ALA A 109 2.83 9.52 5.27
CA ALA A 109 2.60 9.69 3.84
C ALA A 109 3.91 9.63 3.04
N ARG A 110 4.98 10.30 3.51
CA ARG A 110 6.31 10.24 2.89
C ARG A 110 6.88 8.83 2.91
N ARG A 111 6.78 8.12 4.03
CA ARG A 111 7.28 6.73 4.14
C ARG A 111 6.49 5.75 3.27
N ALA A 112 5.16 5.87 3.25
CA ALA A 112 4.31 5.06 2.38
C ALA A 112 4.61 5.33 0.90
N TYR A 113 4.82 6.59 0.52
CA TYR A 113 5.21 6.97 -0.83
C TYR A 113 6.57 6.39 -1.22
N ALA A 114 7.58 6.48 -0.36
CA ALA A 114 8.90 5.90 -0.62
C ALA A 114 8.84 4.39 -0.86
N ILE A 115 8.07 3.65 -0.06
CA ILE A 115 7.87 2.21 -0.26
C ILE A 115 7.14 1.92 -1.56
N ALA A 116 6.13 2.73 -1.93
CA ALA A 116 5.44 2.56 -3.19
C ALA A 116 6.38 2.72 -4.40
N GLN A 117 7.30 3.69 -4.35
CA GLN A 117 8.33 3.89 -5.37
C GLN A 117 9.32 2.71 -5.42
N GLU A 118 9.81 2.24 -4.27
CA GLU A 118 10.69 1.06 -4.20
C GLU A 118 10.03 -0.19 -4.81
N MET A 119 8.73 -0.38 -4.56
CA MET A 119 7.99 -1.52 -5.12
C MET A 119 7.74 -1.38 -6.63
N GLU A 120 7.57 -0.16 -7.13
CA GLU A 120 7.48 0.14 -8.56
C GLU A 120 8.80 -0.22 -9.27
N GLU A 121 9.93 0.21 -8.71
CA GLU A 121 11.27 -0.13 -9.22
C GLU A 121 11.49 -1.65 -9.29
N LYS A 122 11.17 -2.37 -8.20
CA LYS A 122 11.26 -3.84 -8.17
C LYS A 122 10.42 -4.51 -9.26
N VAL A 123 9.19 -4.05 -9.47
CA VAL A 123 8.33 -4.59 -10.53
C VAL A 123 8.91 -4.35 -11.92
N LEU A 124 9.53 -3.19 -12.15
CA LEU A 124 10.20 -2.90 -13.42
C LEU A 124 11.43 -3.79 -13.65
N GLU A 125 12.24 -4.00 -12.61
CA GLU A 125 13.40 -4.91 -12.66
C GLU A 125 12.99 -6.36 -12.93
N GLU A 126 11.98 -6.87 -12.22
CA GLU A 126 11.44 -8.22 -12.45
C GLU A 126 10.95 -8.39 -13.89
N ARG A 127 10.25 -7.39 -14.44
CA ARG A 127 9.79 -7.42 -15.83
C ARG A 127 10.97 -7.44 -16.81
N ARG A 128 12.00 -6.63 -16.56
CA ARG A 128 13.22 -6.59 -17.38
C ARG A 128 13.93 -7.96 -17.36
N GLN A 129 14.08 -8.57 -16.18
CA GLN A 129 14.76 -9.85 -16.05
C GLN A 129 14.01 -10.97 -16.78
N ARG A 130 12.69 -11.06 -16.63
CA ARG A 130 11.86 -12.04 -17.35
C ARG A 130 11.99 -11.89 -18.87
N GLN A 131 11.99 -10.67 -19.39
CA GLN A 131 12.18 -10.44 -20.83
C GLN A 131 13.55 -10.90 -21.33
N ILE A 132 14.60 -10.77 -20.53
CA ILE A 132 15.94 -11.26 -20.89
C ILE A 132 15.97 -12.79 -20.89
N GLU A 133 15.37 -13.42 -19.87
CA GLU A 133 15.27 -14.87 -19.76
C GLU A 133 14.45 -15.48 -20.90
N GLU A 134 13.31 -14.88 -21.25
CA GLU A 134 12.47 -15.28 -22.39
C GLU A 134 13.23 -15.18 -23.72
N LYS A 135 13.97 -14.09 -23.93
CA LYS A 135 14.82 -13.93 -25.13
C LYS A 135 15.95 -14.96 -25.19
N ARG A 136 16.57 -15.28 -24.05
CA ARG A 136 17.61 -16.32 -23.95
C ARG A 136 17.03 -17.70 -24.27
N ALA A 137 15.86 -18.03 -23.72
CA ALA A 137 15.17 -19.29 -23.99
C ALA A 137 14.77 -19.41 -25.47
N ALA A 138 14.27 -18.34 -26.08
CA ALA A 138 13.94 -18.30 -27.51
C ALA A 138 15.16 -18.49 -28.41
N ALA A 139 16.33 -17.95 -28.03
CA ALA A 139 17.58 -18.08 -28.79
C ALA A 139 18.29 -19.43 -28.59
N GLY A 140 18.12 -20.08 -27.43
CA GLY A 140 18.72 -21.38 -27.11
C GLY A 140 17.97 -22.61 -27.63
N GLY A 141 16.78 -22.42 -28.22
CA GLY A 141 15.93 -23.50 -28.75
C GLY A 141 16.27 -24.01 -30.15
N VAL A 142 17.32 -23.48 -30.79
CA VAL A 142 17.84 -24.00 -32.07
C VAL A 142 19.11 -24.80 -31.81
N ILE A 143 18.93 -26.09 -31.53
CA ILE A 143 19.99 -27.10 -31.68
C ILE A 143 19.47 -28.08 -32.74
N LEU A 144 20.00 -27.98 -33.96
CA LEU A 144 19.98 -29.04 -34.96
C LEU A 144 21.33 -29.76 -34.93
#